data_AF-A0A8S9JNI5-F1
#
_entry.id   AF-A0A8S9JNI5-F1
#
_cell.length_a   1.000
_cell.length_b   1.000
_cell.length_c   1.000
_cell.angle_alpha   90.00
_cell.angle_beta   90.00
_cell.angle_gamma   90.00
#
_symmetry.space_group_name_H-M   'P 1'
#
loop_
_entity.id
_entity.type
_entity.pdbx_description
1 polymer ?
#
loop_
_entity_poly.entity_id
_entity_poly.type
_entity_poly.pdbx_seq_one_letter_code
_entity_poly.pdbx_strand_id
1 'polypeptide(L)'
;EYWSLALETAVKLGIQLSNSEKGLDVARVILDTVLKSANLLVRKGEEQFLQRGLAHLVKFLALDVNTCRYSRNQCGFLSEFAFKISRIGTHNKEAAMKINQMATKLESHVSDQAFKLSPSQGFDDDLYNKLKTISAVEILRMVASTTMDDKSREIATGRLHDMLCDHTSKRAEIDVLEVIQLKKPLMSCLTEVGVTENTFKILEIRTRLNPPGELLVDNSSWVLAFVGGFCAAIHLLELYTKSVAETVDKMVDSVRELVERGMEVGLVRRAFRDLESVVKKQVEWYDGNEYKFIKALLWKLYEIKGLRMESRMVLWRINVVLEKGTPNVDKELPERVLHSNLIE
;
A
#
# COMPACT_ATOMS: atom_id res chain seq x y z
N GLU A 1 0.75 11.01 24.70
CA GLU A 1 2.16 11.34 24.39
C GLU A 1 2.68 10.60 23.16
N TYR A 2 2.57 9.27 23.08
CA TYR A 2 3.10 8.48 21.95
C TYR A 2 2.62 8.93 20.56
N TRP A 3 1.35 9.32 20.41
CA TRP A 3 0.81 9.75 19.11
C TRP A 3 1.36 11.11 18.65
N SER A 4 1.55 12.06 19.56
CA SER A 4 2.10 13.40 19.27
C SER A 4 3.55 13.29 18.76
N LEU A 5 4.36 12.46 19.42
CA LEU A 5 5.75 12.21 19.00
C LEU A 5 5.82 11.47 17.66
N ALA A 6 4.91 10.50 17.44
CA ALA A 6 4.81 9.80 16.16
C ALA A 6 4.42 10.75 15.01
N LEU A 7 3.49 11.69 15.25
CA LEU A 7 3.11 12.71 14.28
C LEU A 7 4.29 13.63 13.94
N GLU A 8 5.00 14.16 14.95
CA GLU A 8 6.18 15.00 14.74
C GLU A 8 7.25 14.28 13.92
N THR A 9 7.55 13.03 14.28
CA THR A 9 8.54 12.21 13.60
C THR A 9 8.15 11.96 12.14
N ALA A 10 6.89 11.59 11.90
CA ALA A 10 6.39 11.34 10.54
C ALA A 10 6.47 12.61 9.68
N VAL A 11 6.00 13.75 10.19
CA VAL A 11 6.06 15.03 9.46
C VAL A 11 7.51 15.44 9.18
N LYS A 12 8.43 15.28 10.15
CA LYS A 12 9.86 15.57 9.94
C LYS A 12 10.48 14.68 8.87
N LEU A 13 10.18 13.39 8.86
CA LEU A 13 10.64 12.46 7.83
C LEU A 13 10.09 12.85 6.44
N GLY A 14 8.81 13.20 6.35
CA GLY A 14 8.21 13.68 5.10
C GLY A 14 8.89 14.95 4.57
N ILE A 15 9.19 15.91 5.45
CA ILE A 15 9.98 17.10 5.11
C ILE A 15 11.36 16.70 4.58
N GLN A 16 12.12 15.86 5.29
CA GLN A 16 13.48 15.51 4.88
C GLN A 16 13.53 14.79 3.53
N LEU A 17 12.54 13.93 3.26
CA LEU A 17 12.49 13.13 2.04
C LEU A 17 12.02 13.92 0.81
N SER A 18 11.29 15.03 1.01
CA SER A 18 10.74 15.85 -0.07
C SER A 18 11.78 16.51 -1.00
N ASN A 19 13.06 16.52 -0.62
CA ASN A 19 14.14 17.11 -1.43
C ASN A 19 14.66 16.25 -2.58
N SER A 20 14.25 14.99 -2.67
CA SER A 20 14.67 14.10 -3.74
C SER A 20 13.44 13.56 -4.46
N GLU A 21 13.55 13.35 -5.77
CA GLU A 21 12.46 12.82 -6.60
C GLU A 21 11.94 11.48 -6.03
N LYS A 22 12.86 10.58 -5.65
CA LYS A 22 12.53 9.29 -5.00
C LYS A 22 11.96 9.44 -3.59
N GLY A 23 12.40 10.45 -2.85
CA GLY A 23 11.91 10.71 -1.49
C GLY A 23 10.56 11.42 -1.47
N LEU A 24 10.15 12.06 -2.56
CA LEU A 24 8.85 12.71 -2.70
C LEU A 24 7.70 11.68 -2.68
N ASP A 25 7.90 10.52 -3.30
CA ASP A 25 6.91 9.42 -3.22
C ASP A 25 6.81 8.84 -1.80
N VAL A 26 7.94 8.68 -1.10
CA VAL A 26 7.93 8.25 0.30
C VAL A 26 7.28 9.31 1.20
N ALA A 27 7.51 10.59 0.93
CA ALA A 27 6.86 11.69 1.62
C ALA A 27 5.33 11.66 1.41
N ARG A 28 4.85 11.35 0.19
CA ARG A 28 3.41 11.16 -0.08
C ARG A 28 2.83 10.00 0.72
N VAL A 29 3.53 8.87 0.82
CA VAL A 29 3.09 7.72 1.63
C VAL A 29 3.02 8.06 3.12
N ILE A 30 4.03 8.78 3.64
CA ILE A 30 4.06 9.27 5.02
C ILE A 30 2.86 10.19 5.26
N LEU A 31 2.61 11.13 4.35
CA LEU A 31 1.48 12.05 4.44
C LEU A 31 0.15 11.29 4.49
N ASP A 32 -0.09 10.38 3.55
CA ASP A 32 -1.31 9.58 3.52
C ASP A 32 -1.50 8.75 4.81
N THR A 33 -0.42 8.15 5.32
CA THR A 33 -0.43 7.39 6.57
C THR A 33 -0.83 8.25 7.76
N VAL A 34 -0.25 9.46 7.87
CA VAL A 34 -0.57 10.41 8.92
C VAL A 34 -2.04 10.86 8.83
N LEU A 35 -2.53 11.14 7.62
CA LEU A 35 -3.92 11.56 7.40
C LEU A 35 -4.92 10.44 7.69
N LYS A 36 -4.59 9.18 7.35
CA LYS A 36 -5.39 7.99 7.72
C LYS A 36 -5.46 7.82 9.23
N SER A 37 -4.32 7.95 9.92
CA SER A 37 -4.26 7.89 11.40
C SER A 37 -5.07 9.00 12.07
N ALA A 38 -4.97 10.24 11.56
CA ALA A 38 -5.75 11.37 12.04
C ALA A 38 -7.27 11.17 11.84
N ASN A 39 -7.69 10.69 10.66
CA ASN A 39 -9.09 10.35 10.39
C ASN A 39 -9.61 9.25 11.32
N LEU A 40 -8.78 8.24 11.62
CA LEU A 40 -9.14 7.16 12.53
C LEU A 40 -9.40 7.68 13.95
N LEU A 41 -8.58 8.61 14.45
CA LEU A 41 -8.80 9.26 15.74
C LEU A 41 -10.13 10.00 15.77
N VAL A 42 -10.44 10.80 14.75
CA VAL A 42 -11.72 11.52 14.68
C VAL A 42 -12.90 10.54 14.66
N ARG A 43 -12.83 9.47 13.86
CA ARG A 43 -13.88 8.44 13.80
C ARG A 43 -14.11 7.72 15.14
N LYS A 44 -13.07 7.62 15.98
CA LYS A 44 -13.16 7.01 17.32
C LYS A 44 -13.63 7.98 18.41
N GLY A 45 -13.95 9.24 18.06
CA GLY A 45 -14.26 10.27 19.07
C GLY A 45 -13.02 10.75 19.84
N GLU A 46 -11.83 10.49 19.31
CA GLU A 46 -10.53 10.70 19.95
C GLU A 46 -9.80 11.95 19.39
N GLU A 47 -10.55 12.91 18.81
CA GLU A 47 -10.00 14.12 18.16
C GLU A 47 -9.09 14.96 19.08
N GLN A 48 -9.32 14.91 20.39
CA GLN A 48 -8.48 15.56 21.40
C GLN A 48 -6.98 15.14 21.35
N PHE A 49 -6.67 13.93 20.88
CA PHE A 49 -5.28 13.49 20.70
C PHE A 49 -4.65 14.10 19.44
N LEU A 50 -5.44 14.23 18.37
CA LEU A 50 -5.06 14.91 17.14
C LEU A 50 -4.79 16.40 17.41
N GLN A 51 -5.70 17.08 18.12
CA GLN A 51 -5.53 18.47 18.51
C GLN A 51 -4.26 18.70 19.33
N ARG A 52 -4.03 17.85 20.34
CA ARG A 52 -2.80 17.91 21.15
C ARG A 52 -1.54 17.65 20.31
N GLY A 53 -1.57 16.66 19.42
CA GLY A 53 -0.46 16.37 18.51
C GLY A 53 -0.18 17.53 17.55
N LEU A 54 -1.20 18.17 16.99
CA LEU A 54 -1.03 19.32 16.11
C LEU A 54 -0.51 20.55 16.86
N ALA A 55 -0.95 20.79 18.09
CA ALA A 55 -0.41 21.85 18.93
C ALA A 55 1.09 21.63 19.24
N HIS A 56 1.48 20.39 19.47
CA HIS A 56 2.87 19.98 19.63
C HIS A 56 3.69 20.19 18.34
N LEU A 57 3.17 19.68 17.22
CA LEU A 57 3.79 19.83 15.91
C LEU A 57 4.00 21.31 15.50
N VAL A 58 3.04 22.18 15.78
CA VAL A 58 3.16 23.64 15.54
C VAL A 58 4.35 24.23 16.31
N LYS A 59 4.54 23.85 17.58
CA LYS A 59 5.68 24.31 18.38
C LYS A 59 7.00 23.75 17.84
N PHE A 60 7.01 22.46 17.50
CA PHE A 60 8.16 21.80 16.91
C PHE A 60 8.60 22.47 15.60
N LEU A 61 7.68 22.66 14.65
CA LEU A 61 7.97 23.27 13.35
C LEU A 61 8.39 24.73 13.48
N ALA A 62 7.85 25.50 14.43
CA ALA A 62 8.29 26.87 14.69
C ALA A 62 9.78 26.93 15.11
N LEU A 63 10.31 25.90 15.78
CA LEU A 63 11.73 25.78 16.10
C LEU A 63 12.53 25.22 14.92
N ASP A 64 12.03 24.16 14.28
CA ASP A 64 12.73 23.44 13.21
C ASP A 64 12.90 24.33 11.96
N VAL A 65 11.90 25.14 11.57
CA VAL A 65 11.98 26.09 10.45
C VAL A 65 13.04 27.19 10.67
N ASN A 66 13.20 27.66 11.91
CA ASN A 66 14.22 28.66 12.23
C ASN A 66 15.63 28.08 12.18
N THR A 67 15.76 26.76 12.37
CA THR A 67 17.05 26.06 12.42
C THR A 67 17.41 25.45 11.06
N CYS A 68 16.41 25.03 10.29
CA CYS A 68 16.55 24.34 9.02
C CYS A 68 15.91 25.18 7.90
N ARG A 69 16.71 25.63 6.94
CA ARG A 69 16.19 26.29 5.73
C ARG A 69 15.52 25.26 4.83
N TYR A 70 14.20 25.17 4.89
CA TYR A 70 13.45 24.25 4.02
C TYR A 70 13.49 24.70 2.56
N SER A 71 13.59 23.72 1.66
CA SER A 71 13.48 23.95 0.22
C SER A 71 12.02 24.16 -0.20
N ARG A 72 11.82 24.53 -1.47
CA ARG A 72 10.49 24.61 -2.09
C ARG A 72 9.69 23.31 -1.93
N ASN A 73 10.30 22.14 -2.15
CA ASN A 73 9.58 20.87 -2.08
C ASN A 73 9.17 20.54 -0.64
N GLN A 74 9.99 20.93 0.33
CA GLN A 74 9.71 20.76 1.75
C GLN A 74 8.58 21.69 2.22
N CYS A 75 8.56 22.93 1.73
CA CYS A 75 7.43 23.83 1.91
C CYS A 75 6.16 23.27 1.24
N GLY A 76 6.27 22.73 0.03
CA GLY A 76 5.18 22.08 -0.69
C GLY A 76 4.57 20.92 0.11
N PHE A 77 5.40 20.06 0.70
CA PHE A 77 4.95 19.00 1.60
C PHE A 77 4.19 19.53 2.82
N LEU A 78 4.70 20.57 3.47
CA LEU A 78 4.05 21.18 4.63
C LEU A 78 2.72 21.87 4.28
N SER A 79 2.66 22.56 3.15
CA SER A 79 1.44 23.18 2.64
C SER A 79 0.38 22.12 2.33
N GLU A 80 0.77 21.02 1.70
CA GLU A 80 -0.12 19.89 1.40
C GLU A 80 -0.62 19.20 2.68
N PHE A 81 0.28 18.97 3.63
CA PHE A 81 -0.06 18.43 4.95
C PHE A 81 -1.07 19.34 5.66
N ALA A 82 -0.80 20.64 5.72
CA ALA A 82 -1.67 21.63 6.34
C ALA A 82 -3.06 21.66 5.66
N PHE A 83 -3.08 21.68 4.33
CA PHE A 83 -4.33 21.67 3.57
C PHE A 83 -5.18 20.44 3.90
N LYS A 84 -4.61 19.25 3.83
CA LYS A 84 -5.36 18.00 4.05
C LYS A 84 -5.76 17.82 5.51
N ILE A 85 -4.90 18.13 6.48
CA ILE A 85 -5.24 17.99 7.90
C ILE A 85 -6.31 19.00 8.33
N SER A 86 -6.40 20.18 7.69
CA SER A 86 -7.46 21.16 7.96
C SER A 86 -8.87 20.66 7.68
N ARG A 87 -8.98 19.61 6.84
CA ARG A 87 -10.25 18.98 6.42
C ARG A 87 -10.62 17.77 7.29
N ILE A 88 -9.77 17.39 8.24
CA ILE A 88 -9.99 16.28 9.16
C ILE A 88 -10.45 16.87 10.51
N GLY A 89 -11.57 16.39 11.04
CA GLY A 89 -12.13 16.88 12.32
C GLY A 89 -12.73 18.29 12.22
N THR A 90 -13.19 18.83 13.35
CA THR A 90 -13.86 20.15 13.40
C THR A 90 -12.95 21.27 13.87
N HIS A 91 -11.87 20.96 14.60
CA HIS A 91 -11.06 21.98 15.29
C HIS A 91 -9.60 22.08 14.83
N ASN A 92 -9.22 21.45 13.71
CA ASN A 92 -7.82 21.39 13.28
C ASN A 92 -7.40 22.55 12.34
N LYS A 93 -8.36 23.39 11.92
CA LYS A 93 -8.13 24.51 10.98
C LYS A 93 -7.09 25.52 11.48
N GLU A 94 -7.11 25.87 12.76
CA GLU A 94 -6.19 26.87 13.31
C GLU A 94 -4.74 26.37 13.30
N ALA A 95 -4.50 25.12 13.72
CA ALA A 95 -3.18 24.52 13.68
C ALA A 95 -2.67 24.36 12.24
N ALA A 96 -3.53 23.91 11.33
CA ALA A 96 -3.22 23.82 9.90
C ALA A 96 -2.84 25.19 9.32
N MET A 97 -3.60 26.25 9.64
CA MET A 97 -3.31 27.61 9.19
C MET A 97 -1.92 28.08 9.66
N LYS A 98 -1.55 27.82 10.91
CA LYS A 98 -0.22 28.16 11.45
C LYS A 98 0.89 27.41 10.72
N ILE A 99 0.71 26.12 10.43
CA ILE A 99 1.69 25.31 9.67
C ILE A 99 1.84 25.85 8.25
N ASN A 100 0.73 26.14 7.56
CA ASN A 100 0.77 26.68 6.20
C ASN A 100 1.45 28.06 6.13
N GLN A 101 1.22 28.92 7.14
CA GLN A 101 1.89 30.22 7.23
C GLN A 101 3.42 30.07 7.40
N MET A 102 3.90 29.02 8.07
CA MET A 102 5.33 28.77 8.19
C MET A 102 5.93 28.35 6.84
N ALA A 103 5.22 27.54 6.07
CA ALA A 103 5.65 27.13 4.72
C ALA A 103 5.71 28.31 3.74
N THR A 104 4.67 29.16 3.72
CA THR A 104 4.57 30.28 2.76
C THR A 104 5.48 31.45 3.07
N LYS A 105 5.76 31.75 4.35
CA LYS A 105 6.79 32.75 4.74
C LYS A 105 8.19 32.38 4.27
N LEU A 106 8.44 31.12 3.97
CA LEU A 106 9.75 30.63 3.51
C LEU A 106 9.88 30.64 1.98
N GLU A 107 8.77 30.47 1.25
CA GLU A 107 8.74 30.55 -0.22
C GLU A 107 9.05 31.96 -0.75
N SER A 108 8.77 33.01 0.03
CA SER A 108 9.10 34.40 -0.36
C SER A 108 10.60 34.72 -0.42
N HIS A 109 11.50 33.78 -0.07
CA HIS A 109 12.96 33.95 -0.17
C HIS A 109 13.60 33.30 -1.40
N VAL A 110 12.86 32.56 -2.23
CA VAL A 110 13.36 31.97 -3.48
C VAL A 110 12.50 32.46 -4.63
N SER A 111 12.82 33.66 -5.13
CA SER A 111 12.23 34.21 -6.34
C SER A 111 12.83 33.48 -7.55
N ASP A 112 12.12 32.48 -8.07
CA ASP A 112 12.25 32.09 -9.48
C ASP A 112 10.91 31.67 -10.09
N GLN A 113 10.61 32.28 -11.25
CA GLN A 113 9.27 32.50 -11.81
C GLN A 113 8.58 31.27 -12.46
N ALA A 114 8.89 30.04 -12.06
CA ALA A 114 8.38 28.85 -12.76
C ALA A 114 7.00 28.33 -12.29
N PHE A 115 6.51 28.71 -11.11
CA PHE A 115 5.14 28.37 -10.68
C PHE A 115 4.44 29.61 -10.12
N LYS A 116 3.81 30.38 -11.00
CA LYS A 116 2.59 31.08 -10.64
C LYS A 116 1.44 30.11 -10.91
N LEU A 117 0.94 29.45 -9.87
CA LEU A 117 -0.42 28.92 -9.91
C LEU A 117 -1.35 30.14 -9.84
N SER A 118 -2.03 30.40 -10.95
CA SER A 118 -3.08 31.41 -11.01
C SER A 118 -4.17 31.11 -9.98
N PRO A 119 -4.88 32.13 -9.46
CA PRO A 119 -5.92 31.95 -8.46
C PRO A 119 -7.04 31.04 -8.99
N SER A 120 -7.55 30.19 -8.10
CA SER A 120 -8.68 29.28 -8.31
C SER A 120 -9.83 29.92 -9.10
N GLN A 121 -10.18 29.30 -10.24
CA GLN A 121 -11.47 29.52 -10.89
C GLN A 121 -12.25 28.20 -11.00
N GLY A 122 -13.41 28.18 -10.32
CA GLY A 122 -14.58 27.36 -10.60
C GLY A 122 -14.48 25.86 -10.29
N PHE A 123 -15.21 25.40 -9.28
CA PHE A 123 -15.68 24.01 -9.23
C PHE A 123 -16.50 23.73 -10.49
N ASP A 124 -16.17 22.65 -11.21
CA ASP A 124 -17.00 22.17 -12.31
C ASP A 124 -18.05 21.19 -11.75
N ASP A 125 -19.07 21.75 -11.09
CA ASP A 125 -20.13 21.00 -10.40
C ASP A 125 -20.89 20.03 -11.33
N ASP A 126 -20.89 20.29 -12.64
CA ASP A 126 -21.61 19.46 -13.62
C ASP A 126 -20.91 18.11 -13.85
N LEU A 127 -19.56 18.10 -13.92
CA LEU A 127 -18.79 16.86 -14.08
C LEU A 127 -18.88 15.97 -12.84
N TYR A 128 -18.75 16.56 -11.65
CA TYR A 128 -18.80 15.79 -10.40
C TYR A 128 -20.16 15.11 -10.21
N ASN A 129 -21.25 15.79 -10.57
CA ASN A 129 -22.59 15.21 -10.49
C ASN A 129 -22.81 14.10 -11.53
N LYS A 130 -22.25 14.19 -12.73
CA LYS A 130 -22.26 13.08 -13.71
C LYS A 130 -21.51 11.85 -13.20
N LEU A 131 -20.34 12.05 -12.58
CA LEU A 131 -19.53 10.96 -12.04
C LEU A 131 -20.16 10.23 -10.84
N LYS A 132 -21.21 10.77 -10.21
CA LYS A 132 -21.92 10.07 -9.11
C LYS A 132 -22.69 8.84 -9.59
N THR A 133 -23.15 8.84 -10.84
CA THR A 133 -24.01 7.80 -11.40
C THR A 133 -23.25 6.77 -12.24
N ILE A 134 -21.94 6.93 -12.38
CA ILE A 134 -21.08 6.11 -13.23
C ILE A 134 -20.36 5.06 -12.36
N SER A 135 -20.18 3.86 -12.91
CA SER A 135 -19.44 2.78 -12.25
C SER A 135 -17.95 3.11 -12.09
N ALA A 136 -17.28 2.52 -11.10
CA ALA A 136 -15.85 2.74 -10.89
C ALA A 136 -15.02 2.25 -12.09
N VAL A 137 -15.43 1.16 -12.75
CA VAL A 137 -14.78 0.67 -13.99
C VAL A 137 -14.87 1.71 -15.11
N GLU A 138 -16.05 2.30 -15.33
CA GLU A 138 -16.24 3.31 -16.38
C GLU A 138 -15.47 4.59 -16.08
N ILE A 139 -15.46 5.05 -14.83
CA ILE A 139 -14.63 6.21 -14.42
C ILE A 139 -13.16 5.95 -14.71
N LEU A 140 -12.65 4.75 -14.39
CA LEU A 140 -11.26 4.39 -14.68
C LEU A 140 -10.96 4.36 -16.19
N ARG A 141 -11.88 3.86 -17.02
CA ARG A 141 -11.74 3.91 -18.49
C ARG A 141 -11.74 5.34 -19.02
N MET A 142 -12.56 6.21 -18.44
CA MET A 142 -12.58 7.63 -18.79
C MET A 142 -11.23 8.28 -18.43
N VAL A 143 -10.71 8.03 -17.23
CA VAL A 143 -9.41 8.56 -16.77
C VAL A 143 -8.26 8.08 -17.66
N ALA A 144 -8.29 6.82 -18.09
CA ALA A 144 -7.30 6.24 -18.99
C ALA A 144 -7.42 6.72 -20.45
N SER A 145 -8.51 7.39 -20.83
CA SER A 145 -8.70 7.91 -22.19
C SER A 145 -7.95 9.23 -22.39
N THR A 146 -7.37 9.43 -23.58
CA THR A 146 -6.60 10.64 -23.93
C THR A 146 -7.47 11.88 -24.16
N THR A 147 -8.79 11.76 -24.06
CA THR A 147 -9.76 12.81 -24.43
C THR A 147 -10.14 13.72 -23.26
N MET A 148 -9.77 13.38 -22.03
CA MET A 148 -10.03 14.21 -20.84
C MET A 148 -8.92 15.22 -20.59
N ASP A 149 -9.27 16.47 -20.30
CA ASP A 149 -8.33 17.48 -19.80
C ASP A 149 -7.86 17.17 -18.37
N ASP A 150 -6.75 17.77 -17.96
CA ASP A 150 -6.09 17.44 -16.69
C ASP A 150 -6.97 17.72 -15.47
N LYS A 151 -7.79 18.78 -15.49
CA LYS A 151 -8.68 19.14 -14.38
C LYS A 151 -9.83 18.14 -14.26
N SER A 152 -10.45 17.77 -15.38
CA SER A 152 -11.49 16.73 -15.41
C SER A 152 -10.94 15.37 -14.98
N ARG A 153 -9.70 15.06 -15.39
CA ARG A 153 -9.01 13.81 -15.02
C ARG A 153 -8.76 13.74 -13.51
N GLU A 154 -8.37 14.85 -12.88
CA GLU A 154 -8.17 14.94 -11.43
C GLU A 154 -9.49 14.73 -10.66
N ILE A 155 -10.59 15.34 -11.12
CA ILE A 155 -11.93 15.17 -10.52
C ILE A 155 -12.39 13.70 -10.62
N ALA A 156 -12.24 13.09 -11.79
CA ALA A 156 -12.59 11.68 -12.02
C ALA A 156 -11.74 10.72 -11.18
N THR A 157 -10.44 10.99 -11.08
CA THR A 157 -9.51 10.23 -10.23
C THR A 157 -9.88 10.33 -8.75
N GLY A 158 -10.21 11.54 -8.28
CA GLY A 158 -10.67 11.77 -6.91
C GLY A 158 -11.96 11.00 -6.60
N ARG A 159 -12.93 10.98 -7.53
CA ARG A 159 -14.17 10.22 -7.36
C ARG A 159 -13.92 8.71 -7.32
N LEU A 160 -13.09 8.19 -8.22
CA LEU A 160 -12.71 6.77 -8.23
C LEU A 160 -12.03 6.38 -6.91
N HIS A 161 -11.12 7.22 -6.42
CA HIS A 161 -10.47 7.03 -5.13
C HIS A 161 -11.48 6.98 -3.98
N ASP A 162 -12.45 7.89 -3.95
CA ASP A 162 -13.50 7.90 -2.92
C ASP A 162 -14.35 6.62 -2.95
N MET A 163 -14.74 6.15 -4.15
CA MET A 163 -15.50 4.90 -4.31
C MET A 163 -14.72 3.68 -3.80
N LEU A 164 -13.44 3.57 -4.16
CA LEU A 164 -12.56 2.50 -3.67
C LEU A 164 -12.35 2.57 -2.15
N CYS A 165 -12.25 3.79 -1.60
CA CYS A 165 -12.13 4.01 -0.15
C CYS A 165 -13.40 3.62 0.60
N ASP A 166 -14.58 3.97 0.07
CA ASP A 166 -15.87 3.61 0.66
C ASP A 166 -16.10 2.10 0.61
N HIS A 167 -15.69 1.44 -0.48
CA HIS A 167 -15.70 -0.01 -0.61
C HIS A 167 -14.80 -0.71 0.40
N THR A 168 -13.54 -0.28 0.47
CA THR A 168 -12.56 -0.80 1.45
C THR A 168 -13.03 -0.56 2.89
N SER A 169 -13.76 0.52 3.14
CA SER A 169 -14.30 0.89 4.46
C SER A 169 -15.66 0.27 4.76
N LYS A 170 -16.21 -0.58 3.88
CA LYS A 170 -17.56 -1.18 3.97
C LYS A 170 -18.70 -0.15 4.07
N ARG A 171 -18.50 1.05 3.54
CA ARG A 171 -19.50 2.14 3.54
C ARG A 171 -20.43 2.06 2.33
N ALA A 172 -19.92 1.59 1.21
CA ALA A 172 -20.66 1.30 -0.01
C ALA A 172 -20.02 0.08 -0.66
N GLU A 173 -20.79 -0.81 -1.27
CA GLU A 173 -20.25 -2.02 -1.88
C GLU A 173 -20.08 -1.79 -3.38
N ILE A 174 -18.88 -2.02 -3.90
CA ILE A 174 -18.64 -2.21 -5.33
C ILE A 174 -18.89 -3.69 -5.60
N ASP A 175 -19.61 -3.98 -6.67
CA ASP A 175 -19.90 -5.36 -7.03
C ASP A 175 -18.60 -6.17 -7.25
N VAL A 176 -18.58 -7.42 -6.80
CA VAL A 176 -17.37 -8.27 -6.86
C VAL A 176 -16.87 -8.43 -8.31
N LEU A 177 -17.78 -8.50 -9.30
CA LEU A 177 -17.39 -8.58 -10.71
C LEU A 177 -16.80 -7.26 -11.19
N GLU A 178 -17.30 -6.12 -10.69
CA GLU A 178 -16.78 -4.79 -10.99
C GLU A 178 -15.37 -4.58 -10.40
N VAL A 179 -15.12 -5.07 -9.18
CA VAL A 179 -13.79 -5.09 -8.55
C VAL A 179 -12.79 -5.91 -9.38
N ILE A 180 -13.19 -7.10 -9.84
CA ILE A 180 -12.35 -7.95 -10.70
C ILE A 180 -12.03 -7.22 -12.02
N GLN A 181 -13.00 -6.52 -12.60
CA GLN A 181 -12.81 -5.73 -13.82
C GLN A 181 -11.94 -4.48 -13.62
N LEU A 182 -11.97 -3.87 -12.43
CA LEU A 182 -11.16 -2.70 -12.07
C LEU A 182 -9.67 -3.02 -12.00
N LYS A 183 -9.32 -4.23 -11.55
CA LYS A 183 -7.95 -4.63 -11.23
C LYS A 183 -6.98 -4.44 -12.39
N LYS A 184 -7.27 -5.02 -13.56
CA LYS A 184 -6.36 -4.98 -14.72
C LYS A 184 -6.11 -3.55 -15.27
N PRO A 185 -7.14 -2.72 -15.54
CA PRO A 185 -6.92 -1.36 -15.99
C PRO A 185 -6.18 -0.50 -14.95
N LEU A 186 -6.43 -0.73 -13.66
CA LEU A 186 -5.79 0.04 -12.57
C LEU A 186 -4.29 -0.28 -12.52
N MET A 187 -3.93 -1.56 -12.67
CA MET A 187 -2.54 -2.00 -12.77
C MET A 187 -1.84 -1.47 -14.03
N SER A 188 -2.55 -1.38 -15.17
CA SER A 188 -2.03 -0.77 -16.40
C SER A 188 -1.72 0.72 -16.21
N CYS A 189 -2.65 1.47 -15.62
CA CYS A 189 -2.46 2.90 -15.34
C CYS A 189 -1.28 3.14 -14.38
N LEU A 190 -1.12 2.31 -13.35
CA LEU A 190 0.02 2.38 -12.42
C LEU A 190 1.35 2.11 -13.13
N THR A 191 1.37 1.21 -14.11
CA THR A 191 2.57 0.86 -14.88
C THR A 191 2.99 2.01 -15.82
N GLU A 192 2.04 2.69 -16.47
CA GLU A 192 2.31 3.83 -17.36
C GLU A 192 2.90 5.04 -16.64
N VAL A 193 2.54 5.27 -15.38
CA VAL A 193 3.08 6.36 -14.54
C VAL A 193 4.49 6.03 -14.02
N GLY A 194 5.13 4.97 -14.53
CA GLY A 194 6.50 4.63 -14.21
C GLY A 194 6.68 4.09 -12.79
N VAL A 195 5.61 3.57 -12.17
CA VAL A 195 5.66 2.82 -10.90
C VAL A 195 6.35 1.47 -11.16
N THR A 196 7.64 1.54 -11.43
CA THR A 196 8.60 0.43 -11.59
C THR A 196 8.98 -0.16 -10.24
N GLU A 197 8.03 -0.14 -9.30
CA GLU A 197 8.23 -0.32 -7.87
C GLU A 197 8.44 -1.79 -7.50
N ASN A 198 9.25 -2.55 -8.24
CA ASN A 198 9.38 -3.99 -7.98
C ASN A 198 10.82 -4.50 -8.02
N THR A 199 11.76 -3.87 -8.71
CA THR A 199 13.13 -4.42 -8.73
C THR A 199 13.83 -4.31 -7.38
N PHE A 200 13.74 -3.15 -6.70
CA PHE A 200 14.41 -2.96 -5.40
C PHE A 200 13.72 -3.67 -4.23
N LYS A 201 12.37 -3.68 -4.19
CA LYS A 201 11.61 -4.44 -3.18
C LYS A 201 11.81 -5.95 -3.36
N ILE A 202 11.81 -6.46 -4.60
CA ILE A 202 12.11 -7.88 -4.87
C ILE A 202 13.55 -8.20 -4.48
N LEU A 203 14.53 -7.36 -4.80
CA LEU A 203 15.91 -7.59 -4.42
C LEU A 203 16.10 -7.58 -2.90
N GLU A 204 15.45 -6.65 -2.19
CA GLU A 204 15.49 -6.58 -0.73
C GLU A 204 14.76 -7.77 -0.06
N ILE A 205 13.63 -8.22 -0.60
CA ILE A 205 12.96 -9.44 -0.16
C ILE A 205 13.89 -10.65 -0.40
N ARG A 206 14.51 -10.74 -1.58
CA ARG A 206 15.44 -11.83 -1.92
C ARG A 206 16.65 -11.89 -0.99
N THR A 207 17.22 -10.75 -0.60
CA THR A 207 18.34 -10.72 0.35
C THR A 207 17.91 -11.12 1.76
N ARG A 208 16.70 -10.77 2.17
CA ARG A 208 16.15 -11.09 3.51
C ARG A 208 15.51 -12.48 3.61
N LEU A 209 15.24 -13.13 2.48
CA LEU A 209 14.86 -14.55 2.41
C LEU A 209 16.04 -15.50 2.64
N ASN A 210 17.27 -15.00 2.78
CA ASN A 210 18.38 -15.82 3.21
C ASN A 210 18.12 -16.33 4.65
N PRO A 211 18.16 -17.65 4.90
CA PRO A 211 17.80 -18.20 6.20
C PRO A 211 18.71 -17.71 7.33
N PRO A 212 18.16 -17.28 8.49
CA PRO A 212 18.96 -16.85 9.64
C PRO A 212 19.84 -17.98 10.14
N GLY A 213 21.09 -17.72 10.55
CA GLY A 213 22.07 -18.72 11.02
C GLY A 213 21.80 -19.32 12.40
N GLU A 214 21.09 -18.62 13.29
CA GLU A 214 20.81 -19.03 14.67
C GLU A 214 19.34 -18.73 15.05
N LEU A 215 18.80 -19.45 16.05
CA LEU A 215 17.48 -19.19 16.65
C LEU A 215 17.55 -17.99 17.62
N LEU A 216 17.86 -16.79 17.11
CA LEU A 216 17.86 -15.57 17.93
C LEU A 216 16.46 -14.97 18.08
N VAL A 217 16.28 -14.13 19.12
CA VAL A 217 15.00 -13.53 19.54
C VAL A 217 14.38 -12.63 18.46
N ASP A 218 15.16 -12.17 17.48
CA ASP A 218 14.74 -11.20 16.46
C ASP A 218 14.55 -11.79 15.04
N ASN A 219 14.03 -13.01 14.94
CA ASN A 219 13.70 -13.64 13.66
C ASN A 219 12.44 -13.05 12.98
N SER A 220 12.03 -11.84 13.38
CA SER A 220 10.93 -11.09 12.77
C SER A 220 11.21 -10.77 11.31
N SER A 221 12.48 -10.51 10.96
CA SER A 221 12.90 -10.08 9.63
C SER A 221 12.64 -11.12 8.53
N TRP A 222 12.98 -12.39 8.76
CA TRP A 222 12.73 -13.47 7.80
C TRP A 222 11.23 -13.74 7.63
N VAL A 223 10.47 -13.76 8.74
CA VAL A 223 9.00 -13.94 8.68
C VAL A 223 8.35 -12.82 7.88
N LEU A 224 8.75 -11.57 8.14
CA LEU A 224 8.27 -10.41 7.41
C LEU A 224 8.68 -10.47 5.93
N ALA A 225 9.90 -10.92 5.62
CA ALA A 225 10.35 -11.09 4.23
C ALA A 225 9.58 -12.20 3.51
N PHE A 226 9.28 -13.31 4.18
CA PHE A 226 8.48 -14.40 3.62
C PHE A 226 7.05 -13.96 3.31
N VAL A 227 6.38 -13.32 4.28
CA VAL A 227 5.01 -12.83 4.11
C VAL A 227 4.96 -11.67 3.10
N GLY A 228 5.94 -10.76 3.16
CA GLY A 228 6.08 -9.67 2.20
C GLY A 228 6.35 -10.17 0.78
N GLY A 229 7.19 -11.21 0.63
CA GLY A 229 7.45 -11.88 -0.63
C GLY A 229 6.21 -12.52 -1.24
N PHE A 230 5.37 -13.15 -0.41
CA PHE A 230 4.07 -13.66 -0.85
C PHE A 230 3.15 -12.54 -1.37
N CYS A 231 2.97 -11.47 -0.59
CA CYS A 231 2.13 -10.34 -1.00
C CYS A 231 2.64 -9.69 -2.29
N ALA A 232 3.97 -9.47 -2.38
CA ALA A 232 4.60 -8.93 -3.58
C ALA A 232 4.36 -9.85 -4.79
N ALA A 233 4.53 -11.17 -4.64
CA ALA A 233 4.30 -12.12 -5.71
C ALA A 233 2.86 -12.11 -6.23
N ILE A 234 1.86 -11.98 -5.35
CA ILE A 234 0.46 -11.81 -5.72
C ILE A 234 0.26 -10.52 -6.52
N HIS A 235 0.77 -9.39 -6.02
CA HIS A 235 0.62 -8.10 -6.70
C HIS A 235 1.34 -8.03 -8.05
N LEU A 236 2.31 -8.90 -8.27
CA LEU A 236 3.15 -8.91 -9.47
C LEU A 236 2.82 -9.99 -10.48
N LEU A 237 1.88 -10.87 -10.14
CA LEU A 237 1.53 -12.04 -10.92
C LEU A 237 1.19 -11.69 -12.38
N GLU A 238 0.53 -10.53 -12.59
CA GLU A 238 0.07 -10.08 -13.91
C GLU A 238 1.12 -9.29 -14.71
N LEU A 239 2.20 -8.82 -14.07
CA LEU A 239 3.15 -7.89 -14.69
C LEU A 239 4.55 -8.50 -14.91
N TYR A 240 4.99 -9.42 -14.04
CA TYR A 240 6.37 -9.90 -14.01
C TYR A 240 6.48 -11.39 -13.68
N THR A 241 5.86 -12.24 -14.50
CA THR A 241 5.77 -13.71 -14.31
C THR A 241 7.13 -14.36 -13.99
N LYS A 242 8.19 -14.00 -14.72
CA LYS A 242 9.56 -14.52 -14.49
C LYS A 242 10.13 -14.11 -13.13
N SER A 243 10.01 -12.85 -12.74
CA SER A 243 10.53 -12.36 -11.45
C SER A 243 9.76 -12.92 -10.25
N VAL A 244 8.45 -13.17 -10.44
CA VAL A 244 7.59 -13.84 -9.47
C VAL A 244 8.03 -15.29 -9.27
N ALA A 245 8.27 -16.03 -10.35
CA ALA A 245 8.73 -17.42 -10.29
C ALA A 245 10.01 -17.59 -9.48
N GLU A 246 11.04 -16.79 -9.79
CA GLU A 246 12.32 -16.81 -9.07
C GLU A 246 12.16 -16.43 -7.58
N THR A 247 11.22 -15.53 -7.26
CA THR A 247 10.94 -15.14 -5.87
C THR A 247 10.26 -16.29 -5.12
N VAL A 248 9.31 -16.98 -5.76
CA VAL A 248 8.66 -18.17 -5.20
C VAL A 248 9.66 -19.29 -4.95
N ASP A 249 10.55 -19.58 -5.90
CA ASP A 249 11.54 -20.63 -5.73
C ASP A 249 12.48 -20.30 -4.57
N LYS A 250 12.92 -19.03 -4.46
CA LYS A 250 13.70 -18.55 -3.30
C LYS A 250 12.96 -18.72 -1.97
N MET A 251 11.65 -18.43 -1.94
CA MET A 251 10.83 -18.62 -0.74
C MET A 251 10.74 -20.11 -0.35
N VAL A 252 10.51 -20.99 -1.32
CA VAL A 252 10.39 -22.44 -1.09
C VAL A 252 11.72 -23.04 -0.64
N ASP A 253 12.83 -22.69 -1.29
CA ASP A 253 14.17 -23.15 -0.92
C ASP A 253 14.57 -22.67 0.48
N SER A 254 14.22 -21.43 0.83
CA SER A 254 14.45 -20.87 2.17
C SER A 254 13.70 -21.64 3.26
N VAL A 255 12.44 -22.02 3.01
CA VAL A 255 11.69 -22.87 3.93
C VAL A 255 12.32 -24.26 4.03
N ARG A 256 12.77 -24.85 2.91
CA ARG A 256 13.42 -26.16 2.90
C ARG A 256 14.65 -26.15 3.81
N GLU A 257 15.53 -25.17 3.68
CA GLU A 257 16.73 -25.04 4.50
C GLU A 257 16.40 -24.91 5.99
N LEU A 258 15.39 -24.08 6.34
CA LEU A 258 14.97 -23.92 7.74
C LEU A 258 14.38 -25.19 8.35
N VAL A 259 13.67 -25.98 7.55
CA VAL A 259 13.14 -27.29 7.98
C VAL A 259 14.27 -28.27 8.23
N GLU A 260 15.25 -28.36 7.32
CA GLU A 260 16.44 -29.21 7.47
C GLU A 260 17.24 -28.86 8.72
N ARG A 261 17.30 -27.57 9.08
CA ARG A 261 17.97 -27.05 10.27
C ARG A 261 17.14 -27.17 11.55
N GLY A 262 15.96 -27.77 11.49
CA GLY A 262 15.07 -27.97 12.65
C GLY A 262 14.40 -26.69 13.16
N MET A 263 14.47 -25.58 12.42
CA MET A 263 13.92 -24.27 12.79
C MET A 263 12.43 -24.11 12.43
N GLU A 264 11.76 -25.19 12.05
CA GLU A 264 10.34 -25.15 11.68
C GLU A 264 9.44 -24.68 12.85
N VAL A 265 9.69 -25.24 14.03
CA VAL A 265 8.90 -24.98 15.25
C VAL A 265 9.25 -23.60 15.78
N GLY A 266 8.42 -22.62 15.41
CA GLY A 266 8.52 -21.23 15.90
C GLY A 266 8.76 -20.21 14.80
N LEU A 267 9.52 -20.57 13.75
CA LEU A 267 9.83 -19.67 12.64
C LEU A 267 8.96 -19.91 11.40
N VAL A 268 9.17 -21.04 10.71
CA VAL A 268 8.40 -21.40 9.51
C VAL A 268 6.90 -21.46 9.81
N ARG A 269 6.54 -22.07 10.95
CA ARG A 269 5.14 -22.15 11.38
C ARG A 269 4.51 -20.79 11.65
N ARG A 270 5.28 -19.81 12.14
CA ARG A 270 4.79 -18.44 12.34
C ARG A 270 4.53 -17.78 10.99
N ALA A 271 5.47 -17.86 10.06
CA ALA A 271 5.29 -17.33 8.71
C ALA A 271 4.08 -17.95 7.99
N PHE A 272 3.84 -19.25 8.14
CA PHE A 272 2.64 -19.90 7.59
C PHE A 272 1.34 -19.41 8.24
N ARG A 273 1.34 -19.12 9.55
CA ARG A 273 0.15 -18.56 10.22
C ARG A 273 -0.13 -17.12 9.77
N ASP A 274 0.93 -16.34 9.56
CA ASP A 274 0.79 -14.98 9.04
C ASP A 274 0.27 -15.01 7.60
N LEU A 275 0.79 -15.94 6.79
CA LEU A 275 0.27 -16.23 5.45
C LEU A 275 -1.22 -16.63 5.48
N GLU A 276 -1.61 -17.52 6.40
CA GLU A 276 -3.01 -17.91 6.62
C GLU A 276 -3.89 -16.70 6.97
N SER A 277 -3.39 -15.78 7.79
CA SER A 277 -4.09 -14.54 8.11
C SER A 277 -4.24 -13.63 6.89
N VAL A 278 -3.22 -13.52 6.04
CA VAL A 278 -3.29 -12.71 4.81
C VAL A 278 -4.34 -13.28 3.87
N VAL A 279 -4.26 -14.59 3.57
CA VAL A 279 -5.20 -15.27 2.67
C VAL A 279 -6.63 -15.13 3.18
N LYS A 280 -6.90 -15.36 4.47
CA LYS A 280 -8.26 -15.17 5.05
C LYS A 280 -8.84 -13.79 4.84
N LYS A 281 -8.01 -12.74 4.86
CA LYS A 281 -8.46 -11.34 4.70
C LYS A 281 -8.67 -10.96 3.24
N GLN A 282 -7.99 -11.63 2.31
CA GLN A 282 -7.92 -11.24 0.91
C GLN A 282 -8.61 -12.21 -0.05
N VAL A 283 -9.01 -13.41 0.41
CA VAL A 283 -9.49 -14.48 -0.47
C VAL A 283 -10.71 -14.10 -1.32
N GLU A 284 -11.58 -13.24 -0.80
CA GLU A 284 -12.77 -12.73 -1.52
C GLU A 284 -12.41 -11.90 -2.77
N TRP A 285 -11.16 -11.44 -2.86
CA TRP A 285 -10.64 -10.58 -3.93
C TRP A 285 -9.80 -11.33 -4.96
N TYR A 286 -9.59 -12.64 -4.75
CA TYR A 286 -8.74 -13.45 -5.62
C TYR A 286 -9.51 -13.90 -6.86
N ASP A 287 -8.89 -13.70 -8.01
CA ASP A 287 -9.36 -14.26 -9.27
C ASP A 287 -8.70 -15.61 -9.56
N GLY A 288 -8.94 -16.16 -10.76
CA GLY A 288 -8.40 -17.45 -11.15
C GLY A 288 -6.87 -17.52 -11.16
N ASN A 289 -6.18 -16.41 -11.40
CA ASN A 289 -4.73 -16.36 -11.40
C ASN A 289 -4.16 -16.43 -9.99
N GLU A 290 -4.66 -15.62 -9.06
CA GLU A 290 -4.24 -15.72 -7.65
C GLU A 290 -4.56 -17.09 -7.06
N TYR A 291 -5.74 -17.63 -7.38
CA TYR A 291 -6.12 -18.97 -6.97
C TYR A 291 -5.08 -20.00 -7.43
N LYS A 292 -4.77 -20.05 -8.74
CA LYS A 292 -3.79 -20.98 -9.32
C LYS A 292 -2.39 -20.78 -8.72
N PHE A 293 -1.98 -19.54 -8.56
CA PHE A 293 -0.70 -19.19 -7.95
C PHE A 293 -0.57 -19.72 -6.52
N ILE A 294 -1.55 -19.41 -5.66
CA ILE A 294 -1.51 -19.82 -4.25
C ILE A 294 -1.58 -21.35 -4.15
N LYS A 295 -2.40 -22.01 -4.97
CA LYS A 295 -2.45 -23.49 -5.04
C LYS A 295 -1.08 -24.08 -5.39
N ALA A 296 -0.40 -23.53 -6.39
CA ALA A 296 0.92 -23.98 -6.80
C ALA A 296 1.97 -23.76 -5.69
N LEU A 297 1.96 -22.60 -5.04
CA LEU A 297 2.85 -22.30 -3.91
C LEU A 297 2.60 -23.25 -2.74
N LEU A 298 1.35 -23.46 -2.34
CA LEU A 298 1.00 -24.38 -1.25
C LEU A 298 1.48 -25.80 -1.56
N TRP A 299 1.30 -26.26 -2.80
CA TRP A 299 1.77 -27.57 -3.24
C TRP A 299 3.29 -27.71 -3.10
N LYS A 300 4.07 -26.75 -3.62
CA LYS A 300 5.54 -26.72 -3.48
C LYS A 300 5.97 -26.75 -2.00
N LEU A 301 5.29 -26.02 -1.13
CA LEU A 301 5.60 -26.02 0.31
C LEU A 301 5.24 -27.35 0.99
N TYR A 302 4.17 -28.02 0.55
CA TYR A 302 3.74 -29.33 1.05
C TYR A 302 4.72 -30.46 0.74
N GLU A 303 5.41 -30.37 -0.40
CA GLU A 303 6.39 -31.37 -0.85
C GLU A 303 7.72 -31.33 -0.08
N ILE A 304 7.96 -30.28 0.73
CA ILE A 304 9.16 -30.17 1.54
C ILE A 304 9.27 -31.36 2.50
N LYS A 305 10.32 -32.15 2.32
CA LYS A 305 10.67 -33.28 3.18
C LYS A 305 11.01 -32.78 4.59
N GLY A 306 10.59 -33.54 5.61
CA GLY A 306 10.85 -33.19 7.01
C GLY A 306 9.87 -32.17 7.61
N LEU A 307 8.96 -31.58 6.81
CA LEU A 307 7.94 -30.67 7.32
C LEU A 307 6.93 -31.40 8.22
N ARG A 308 6.84 -31.00 9.49
CA ARG A 308 5.96 -31.63 10.49
C ARG A 308 4.49 -31.41 10.21
N MET A 309 3.67 -32.31 10.76
CA MET A 309 2.23 -32.32 10.57
C MET A 309 1.54 -31.03 11.02
N GLU A 310 2.01 -30.35 12.06
CA GLU A 310 1.37 -29.12 12.53
C GLU A 310 1.53 -27.96 11.55
N SER A 311 2.66 -27.89 10.84
CA SER A 311 2.89 -26.89 9.80
C SER A 311 2.13 -27.26 8.51
N ARG A 312 2.07 -28.56 8.18
CA ARG A 312 1.19 -29.07 7.12
C ARG A 312 -0.29 -28.77 7.39
N MET A 313 -0.74 -28.83 8.64
CA MET A 313 -2.10 -28.45 9.02
C MET A 313 -2.38 -26.96 8.79
N VAL A 314 -1.39 -26.07 8.96
CA VAL A 314 -1.56 -24.65 8.63
C VAL A 314 -1.77 -24.49 7.12
N LEU A 315 -0.88 -25.07 6.29
CA LEU A 315 -1.02 -25.04 4.83
C LEU A 315 -2.37 -25.63 4.37
N TRP A 316 -2.85 -26.68 5.04
CA TRP A 316 -4.16 -27.27 4.76
C TRP A 316 -5.29 -26.28 4.99
N ARG A 317 -5.27 -25.58 6.13
CA ARG A 317 -6.29 -24.56 6.44
C ARG A 317 -6.26 -23.41 5.43
N ILE A 318 -5.09 -23.01 4.95
CA ILE A 318 -4.97 -22.01 3.88
C ILE A 318 -5.66 -22.52 2.62
N ASN A 319 -5.38 -23.77 2.22
CA ASN A 319 -6.05 -24.38 1.07
C ASN A 319 -7.57 -24.42 1.24
N VAL A 320 -8.07 -24.81 2.42
CA VAL A 320 -9.52 -24.82 2.70
C VAL A 320 -10.14 -23.42 2.61
N VAL A 321 -9.47 -22.40 3.14
CA VAL A 321 -9.92 -21.00 3.04
C VAL A 321 -9.99 -20.58 1.58
N LEU A 322 -8.92 -20.87 0.81
CA LEU A 322 -8.85 -20.56 -0.61
C LEU A 322 -10.00 -21.21 -1.38
N GLU A 323 -10.22 -22.51 -1.20
CA GLU A 323 -11.29 -23.25 -1.86
C GLU A 323 -12.69 -22.70 -1.56
N LYS A 324 -12.93 -22.24 -0.33
CA LYS A 324 -14.24 -21.69 0.05
C LYS A 324 -14.44 -20.24 -0.39
N GLY A 325 -13.37 -19.45 -0.37
CA GLY A 325 -13.43 -18.02 -0.66
C GLY A 325 -13.40 -17.66 -2.15
N THR A 326 -13.09 -18.63 -3.03
CA THR A 326 -13.11 -18.43 -4.50
C THR A 326 -14.17 -19.32 -5.19
N PRO A 327 -15.47 -19.15 -4.91
CA PRO A 327 -16.52 -20.01 -5.46
C PRO A 327 -16.74 -19.81 -6.97
N ASN A 328 -16.38 -18.64 -7.50
CA ASN A 328 -16.63 -18.22 -8.89
C ASN A 328 -15.42 -18.45 -9.83
N VAL A 329 -14.35 -19.07 -9.32
CA VAL A 329 -13.18 -19.41 -10.14
C VAL A 329 -13.42 -20.78 -10.75
N ASP A 330 -13.20 -20.94 -12.06
CA ASP A 330 -13.19 -22.26 -12.70
C ASP A 330 -12.08 -23.11 -12.09
N LYS A 331 -12.51 -24.02 -11.22
CA LYS A 331 -11.64 -24.94 -10.50
C LYS A 331 -11.31 -26.12 -11.39
N GLU A 332 -10.63 -25.87 -12.49
CA GLU A 332 -9.90 -26.95 -13.16
C GLU A 332 -8.85 -27.45 -12.16
N LEU A 333 -9.17 -28.55 -11.49
CA LEU A 333 -8.19 -29.36 -10.77
C LEU A 333 -7.18 -29.82 -11.82
N PRO A 334 -5.88 -29.55 -11.67
CA PRO A 334 -4.90 -30.18 -12.52
C PRO A 334 -4.84 -31.65 -12.13
N GLU A 335 -5.68 -32.48 -12.75
CA GLU A 335 -5.40 -33.90 -12.90
C GLU A 335 -4.13 -34.00 -13.76
N ARG A 336 -2.98 -34.06 -13.07
CA ARG A 336 -1.68 -34.42 -13.66
C ARG A 336 -1.29 -33.58 -14.89
N VAL A 337 -1.06 -32.28 -14.73
CA VAL A 337 -0.22 -31.57 -15.70
C VAL A 337 1.24 -31.84 -15.35
N LEU A 338 1.71 -32.97 -15.87
CA LEU A 338 3.11 -33.26 -16.13
C LEU A 338 3.75 -32.09 -16.87
N HIS A 339 4.93 -31.67 -16.41
CA HIS A 339 5.94 -30.91 -17.13
C HIS A 339 5.50 -29.60 -17.82
N SER A 340 6.05 -28.50 -17.29
CA SER A 340 6.24 -27.20 -17.96
C SER A 340 4.97 -26.42 -18.33
N ASN A 341 5.09 -25.09 -18.30
CA ASN A 341 4.15 -24.12 -18.89
C ASN A 341 3.02 -23.57 -18.00
N LEU A 342 3.30 -23.34 -16.71
CA LEU A 342 2.60 -22.26 -15.98
C LEU A 342 3.49 -21.02 -15.77
N ILE A 343 4.71 -21.03 -16.32
CA ILE A 343 5.63 -19.90 -16.39
C ILE A 343 6.35 -19.99 -17.74
N GLU A 344 5.62 -19.74 -18.82
CA GLU A 344 6.14 -19.11 -20.03
C GLU A 344 5.27 -17.91 -20.35
#